data_AF-A0A363CW36-F1
#
_entry.id   AF-A0A363CW36-F1
#
_cell.length_a   1.000
_cell.length_b   1.000
_cell.length_c   1.000
_cell.angle_alpha   90.00
_cell.angle_beta   90.00
_cell.angle_gamma   90.00
#
_symmetry.space_group_name_H-M   'P 1'
#
loop_
_entity.id
_entity.type
_entity.pdbx_description
1 polymer ?
#
loop_
_entity_poly.entity_id
_entity_poly.type
_entity_poly.pdbx_seq_one_letter_code
_entity_poly.pdbx_strand_id
1 'polypeptide(L)'
;MPIVVVLLLFFALSCAIATFIENDFGPLGAKSFIYGQTWFELLMLLLTVAVIVNIFAFKMYKKDKFFLFMIHISLVFIFVGSAMTRYMGYEANITIYEGRMENKMYSSDEYIKVY
;
A
#
# COMPACT_ATOMS: atom_id res chain seq x y z
N MET A 1 -19.72 5.15 -7.82
CA MET A 1 -19.14 6.44 -7.44
C MET A 1 -19.14 6.68 -5.92
N PRO A 2 -20.26 6.74 -5.18
CA PRO A 2 -20.24 7.17 -3.78
C PRO A 2 -19.37 6.28 -2.88
N ILE A 3 -19.44 4.96 -3.04
CA ILE A 3 -18.66 4.05 -2.20
C ILE A 3 -17.15 4.12 -2.43
N VAL A 4 -16.70 4.31 -3.69
CA VAL A 4 -15.27 4.44 -4.00
C VAL A 4 -14.71 5.72 -3.37
N VAL A 5 -15.46 6.82 -3.42
CA VAL A 5 -15.05 8.08 -2.80
C VAL A 5 -14.95 7.93 -1.29
N VAL A 6 -15.92 7.28 -0.64
CA VAL A 6 -15.89 7.02 0.81
C VAL A 6 -14.67 6.17 1.20
N LEU A 7 -14.42 5.07 0.47
CA LEU A 7 -13.26 4.21 0.71
C LEU A 7 -11.94 4.94 0.46
N LEU A 8 -11.86 5.78 -0.59
CA LEU A 8 -10.69 6.60 -0.88
C LEU A 8 -10.41 7.62 0.22
N LEU A 9 -11.44 8.28 0.75
CA LEU A 9 -11.29 9.22 1.86
C LEU A 9 -10.78 8.51 3.12
N PHE A 10 -11.31 7.33 3.41
CA PHE A 10 -10.85 6.53 4.55
C PHE A 10 -9.41 6.03 4.36
N PHE A 11 -9.05 5.64 3.14
CA PHE A 11 -7.67 5.31 2.77
C PHE A 11 -6.74 6.51 2.94
N ALA A 12 -7.11 7.68 2.41
CA ALA A 12 -6.32 8.89 2.52
C ALA A 12 -6.13 9.34 3.98
N LEU A 13 -7.18 9.27 4.80
CA LEU A 13 -7.11 9.59 6.21
C LEU A 13 -6.19 8.61 6.96
N SER A 14 -6.29 7.32 6.66
CA SER A 14 -5.42 6.29 7.23
C SER A 14 -3.95 6.55 6.90
N CYS A 15 -3.64 6.90 5.65
CA CYS A 15 -2.29 7.27 5.23
C CYS A 15 -1.80 8.55 5.90
N ALA A 16 -2.64 9.57 6.03
CA ALA A 16 -2.28 10.81 6.73
C ALA A 16 -1.95 10.54 8.21
N ILE A 17 -2.77 9.74 8.89
CA ILE A 17 -2.52 9.31 10.27
C ILE A 17 -1.23 8.50 10.36
N ALA A 18 -0.97 7.59 9.41
CA ALA A 18 0.25 6.80 9.37
C ALA A 18 1.49 7.69 9.29
N THR A 19 1.45 8.80 8.54
CA THR A 19 2.55 9.76 8.46
C THR A 19 2.88 10.39 9.81
N PHE A 20 1.88 10.75 10.62
CA PHE A 20 2.13 11.26 11.97
C PHE A 20 2.67 10.18 12.91
N ILE A 21 2.14 8.96 12.81
CA ILE A 21 2.65 7.82 13.59
C ILE A 21 4.11 7.53 13.21
N GLU A 22 4.46 7.61 11.93
CA GLU A 22 5.83 7.43 11.46
C GLU A 22 6.77 8.51 12.00
N ASN A 23 6.32 9.76 12.06
CA ASN A 23 7.10 10.85 12.63
C ASN A 23 7.42 10.61 14.13
N ASP A 24 6.45 10.10 14.89
CA ASP A 24 6.58 9.98 16.35
C ASP A 24 7.20 8.64 16.79
N PHE A 25 6.96 7.55 16.05
CA PHE A 25 7.34 6.17 16.40
C PHE A 25 8.22 5.48 15.36
N GLY A 26 8.61 6.20 14.30
CA GLY A 26 9.39 5.66 13.19
C GLY A 26 8.61 4.74 12.25
N PRO A 27 9.27 4.24 11.20
CA PRO A 27 8.64 3.39 10.17
C PRO A 27 8.01 2.10 10.74
N LEU A 28 8.64 1.50 11.75
CA LEU A 28 8.13 0.30 12.42
C LEU A 28 6.82 0.58 13.16
N GLY A 29 6.67 1.78 13.74
CA GLY A 29 5.41 2.22 14.35
C GLY A 29 4.28 2.30 13.34
N ALA A 30 4.48 3.03 12.24
CA ALA A 30 3.47 3.15 11.19
C ALA A 30 3.09 1.79 10.56
N LYS A 31 4.08 0.90 10.38
CA LYS A 31 3.85 -0.49 9.98
C LYS A 31 3.01 -1.24 11.01
N SER A 32 3.35 -1.15 12.30
CA SER A 32 2.62 -1.85 13.35
C SER A 32 1.16 -1.39 13.47
N PHE A 33 0.86 -0.11 13.32
CA PHE A 33 -0.49 0.41 13.54
C PHE A 33 -1.37 0.42 12.28
N ILE A 34 -0.79 0.67 11.10
CA ILE A 34 -1.55 0.87 9.86
C ILE A 34 -1.09 -0.10 8.77
N TYR A 35 0.11 0.09 8.21
CA TYR A 35 0.48 -0.59 6.96
C TYR A 35 0.60 -2.11 7.08
N GLY A 36 0.95 -2.62 8.26
CA GLY A 36 1.08 -4.04 8.58
C GLY A 36 -0.25 -4.70 8.99
N GLN A 37 -1.30 -3.93 9.27
CA GLN A 37 -2.53 -4.45 9.85
C GLN A 37 -3.51 -4.99 8.80
N THR A 38 -4.22 -6.05 9.18
CA THR A 38 -5.19 -6.74 8.30
C THR A 38 -6.39 -5.86 7.94
N TRP A 39 -6.75 -4.89 8.78
CA TRP A 39 -7.85 -3.95 8.48
C TRP A 39 -7.49 -3.00 7.33
N PHE A 40 -6.24 -2.54 7.26
CA PHE A 40 -5.77 -1.64 6.20
C PHE A 40 -5.64 -2.40 4.88
N GLU A 41 -5.20 -3.65 4.97
CA GLU A 41 -5.23 -4.57 3.84
C GLU A 41 -6.67 -4.82 3.34
N LEU A 42 -7.62 -5.07 4.24
CA LEU A 42 -9.02 -5.25 3.87
C LEU A 42 -9.58 -4.00 3.19
N LEU A 43 -9.22 -2.81 3.67
CA LEU A 43 -9.56 -1.54 3.04
C LEU A 43 -9.05 -1.44 1.60
N MET A 44 -7.77 -1.80 1.38
CA MET A 44 -7.15 -1.84 0.04
C MET A 44 -7.84 -2.84 -0.89
N LEU A 45 -8.19 -4.03 -0.37
CA LEU A 45 -8.93 -5.04 -1.12
C LEU A 45 -10.32 -4.55 -1.51
N LEU A 46 -11.07 -4.00 -0.55
CA LEU A 46 -12.40 -3.44 -0.80
C LEU A 46 -12.35 -2.31 -1.82
N LEU A 47 -11.35 -1.44 -1.73
CA LEU A 47 -11.16 -0.34 -2.68
C LEU A 47 -10.85 -0.87 -4.09
N THR A 48 -9.99 -1.88 -4.21
CA THR A 48 -9.66 -2.54 -5.48
C THR A 48 -10.91 -3.14 -6.12
N VAL A 49 -11.67 -3.93 -5.36
CA VAL A 49 -12.92 -4.54 -5.83
C VAL A 49 -13.94 -3.46 -6.22
N ALA A 50 -14.08 -2.41 -5.41
CA ALA A 50 -15.00 -1.31 -5.71
C ALA A 50 -14.63 -0.60 -7.02
N VAL A 51 -13.34 -0.34 -7.28
CA VAL A 51 -12.87 0.26 -8.54
C VAL A 51 -13.16 -0.67 -9.73
N ILE A 52 -12.87 -1.97 -9.62
CA ILE A 52 -13.17 -2.96 -10.65
C ILE A 52 -14.68 -2.99 -10.98
N VAL A 53 -15.54 -3.04 -9.95
CA VAL A 53 -16.99 -3.00 -10.14
C VAL A 53 -17.43 -1.71 -10.84
N ASN A 54 -16.84 -0.55 -10.51
CA ASN A 54 -17.16 0.71 -11.20
C ASN A 54 -16.73 0.68 -12.68
N ILE A 55 -15.57 0.10 -13.02
CA ILE A 55 -15.11 -0.04 -14.41
C ILE A 55 -16.17 -0.75 -15.26
N PHE A 56 -16.71 -1.86 -14.76
CA PHE A 56 -17.74 -2.64 -15.47
C PHE A 56 -19.11 -1.95 -15.46
N ALA A 57 -19.55 -1.44 -14.32
CA ALA A 57 -20.85 -0.77 -14.17
C ALA A 57 -20.99 0.45 -15.10
N PHE A 58 -19.93 1.25 -15.25
CA PHE A 58 -19.92 2.42 -16.12
C PHE A 58 -19.44 2.13 -17.56
N LYS A 59 -19.15 0.86 -17.87
CA LYS A 59 -18.63 0.38 -19.17
C LYS A 59 -17.44 1.23 -19.63
N MET A 60 -16.49 1.47 -18.73
CA MET A 60 -15.36 2.37 -18.98
C MET A 60 -14.40 1.82 -20.06
N TYR A 61 -14.40 0.51 -20.27
CA TYR A 61 -13.61 -0.17 -21.30
C TYR A 61 -13.96 0.20 -22.75
N LYS A 62 -14.98 1.05 -22.98
CA LYS A 62 -15.30 1.56 -24.31
C LYS A 62 -14.31 2.66 -24.73
N LYS A 63 -14.03 2.75 -26.04
CA LYS A 63 -13.02 3.66 -26.61
C LYS A 63 -13.27 5.14 -26.31
N ASP A 64 -14.53 5.55 -26.22
CA ASP A 64 -14.96 6.91 -25.85
C ASP A 64 -14.57 7.29 -24.41
N LYS A 65 -14.29 6.31 -23.55
CA LYS A 65 -13.93 6.49 -22.14
C LYS A 65 -12.51 6.04 -21.82
N PHE A 66 -11.63 5.98 -22.83
CA PHE A 66 -10.28 5.44 -22.70
C PHE A 66 -9.49 6.09 -21.56
N PHE A 67 -9.47 7.42 -21.46
CA PHE A 67 -8.76 8.12 -20.37
C PHE A 67 -9.32 7.80 -18.99
N LEU A 68 -10.66 7.71 -18.88
CA LEU A 68 -11.32 7.35 -17.62
C LEU A 68 -10.95 5.92 -17.21
N PHE A 69 -10.96 4.99 -18.16
CA PHE A 69 -10.53 3.62 -17.93
C PHE A 69 -9.08 3.53 -17.48
N MET A 70 -8.18 4.26 -18.15
CA MET A 70 -6.75 4.26 -17.85
C MET A 70 -6.45 4.69 -16.41
N ILE A 71 -7.15 5.70 -15.89
CA ILE A 71 -7.00 6.15 -14.50
C ILE A 71 -7.50 5.09 -13.51
N HIS A 72 -8.61 4.42 -13.80
CA HIS A 72 -9.17 3.45 -12.86
C HIS A 72 -8.39 2.13 -12.88
N ILE A 73 -7.95 1.67 -14.06
CA ILE A 73 -7.17 0.45 -14.18
C ILE A 73 -5.78 0.62 -13.56
N SER A 74 -5.17 1.81 -13.63
CA SER A 74 -3.89 2.06 -12.95
C SER A 74 -4.00 1.96 -11.43
N LEU A 75 -5.11 2.42 -10.84
CA LEU A 75 -5.37 2.22 -9.41
C LEU A 75 -5.44 0.73 -9.04
N VAL A 76 -6.10 -0.09 -9.87
CA VAL A 76 -6.12 -1.54 -9.68
C VAL A 76 -4.71 -2.13 -9.74
N PHE A 77 -3.90 -1.73 -10.73
CA PHE A 77 -2.51 -2.17 -10.83
C PHE A 77 -1.66 -1.76 -9.61
N ILE A 78 -1.83 -0.53 -9.11
CA ILE A 78 -1.11 -0.05 -7.92
C ILE A 78 -1.49 -0.88 -6.68
N PHE A 79 -2.77 -1.17 -6.47
CA PHE A 79 -3.20 -1.96 -5.31
C PHE A 79 -2.76 -3.42 -5.41
N VAL A 80 -2.79 -4.02 -6.59
CA VAL A 80 -2.23 -5.36 -6.82
C VAL A 80 -0.72 -5.37 -6.54
N GLY A 81 0.01 -4.37 -7.02
CA GLY A 81 1.44 -4.22 -6.71
C GLY A 81 1.71 -4.08 -5.22
N SER A 82 0.90 -3.30 -4.49
CA SER A 82 0.99 -3.18 -3.03
C SER A 82 0.77 -4.52 -2.32
N ALA A 83 -0.19 -5.34 -2.76
CA ALA A 83 -0.41 -6.68 -2.22
C ALA A 83 0.81 -7.58 -2.48
N MET A 84 1.39 -7.54 -3.69
CA MET A 84 2.61 -8.30 -3.99
C MET A 84 3.76 -7.89 -3.08
N THR A 85 4.00 -6.59 -2.87
CA THR A 85 5.04 -6.09 -1.96
C THR A 85 4.82 -6.57 -0.52
N ARG A 86 3.57 -6.63 -0.05
CA ARG A 86 3.24 -7.11 1.30
C ARG A 86 3.51 -8.59 1.52
N TYR A 87 3.15 -9.43 0.54
CA TYR A 87 3.20 -10.89 0.70
C TYR A 87 4.50 -11.53 0.23
N MET A 88 5.18 -10.90 -0.74
CA MET A 88 6.38 -11.44 -1.37
C MET A 88 7.62 -10.57 -1.12
N GLY A 89 7.44 -9.34 -0.65
CA GLY A 89 8.55 -8.46 -0.29
C GLY A 89 9.20 -8.91 1.02
N TYR A 90 10.48 -8.59 1.16
CA TYR A 90 11.20 -8.65 2.43
C TYR A 90 11.74 -7.25 2.73
N GLU A 91 11.80 -6.90 4.01
CA GLU A 91 12.34 -5.64 4.48
C GLU A 91 13.71 -5.85 5.10
N ALA A 92 14.62 -4.92 4.84
CA ALA A 92 15.97 -4.95 5.40
C ALA A 92 16.48 -3.53 5.62
N ASN A 93 17.40 -3.38 6.57
CA ASN A 93 18.11 -2.15 6.86
C ASN A 93 19.57 -2.26 6.40
N ILE A 94 20.04 -1.23 5.72
CA ILE A 94 21.44 -1.06 5.33
C ILE A 94 21.94 0.24 5.97
N THR A 95 23.01 0.16 6.74
CA THR A 95 23.70 1.33 7.27
C THR A 95 24.87 1.67 6.35
N ILE A 96 24.81 2.81 5.67
CA ILE A 96 25.87 3.28 4.76
C ILE A 96 26.51 4.52 5.38
N TYR A 97 27.83 4.47 5.60
CA TYR A 97 28.60 5.63 6.06
C TYR A 97 29.04 6.50 4.89
N GLU A 98 29.24 7.80 5.13
CA GLU A 98 29.68 8.74 4.11
C GLU A 98 30.99 8.29 3.43
N GLY A 99 31.02 8.31 2.09
CA GLY A 99 32.17 7.87 1.30
C GLY A 99 32.41 6.37 1.26
N ARG A 100 31.54 5.54 1.86
CA ARG A 100 31.67 4.08 1.91
C ARG A 100 30.61 3.40 1.05
N MET A 101 30.97 2.24 0.50
CA MET A 101 30.04 1.31 -0.15
C MET A 101 29.83 0.11 0.77
N GLU A 102 28.58 -0.32 0.90
CA GLU A 102 28.19 -1.52 1.65
C GLU A 102 27.38 -2.45 0.75
N ASN A 103 27.64 -3.75 0.85
CA ASN A 103 26.93 -4.80 0.11
C ASN A 103 26.24 -5.81 1.04
N LYS A 104 26.09 -5.46 2.31
CA LYS A 104 25.45 -6.27 3.34
C LYS A 104 24.23 -5.53 3.87
N MET A 105 23.17 -6.28 4.14
CA MET A 105 21.92 -5.79 4.72
C MET A 105 21.50 -6.67 5.89
N TYR A 106 20.82 -6.08 6.87
CA TYR A 106 20.24 -6.78 8.00
C TYR A 106 18.73 -6.89 7.79
N SER A 107 18.20 -8.11 7.80
CA SER A 107 16.75 -8.32 7.68
C SER A 107 16.01 -7.67 8.84
N SER A 108 14.87 -7.06 8.57
CA SER A 108 13.97 -6.50 9.59
C SER A 108 13.20 -7.60 10.34
N ASP A 109 13.08 -8.80 9.76
CA ASP A 109 12.43 -9.94 10.40
C ASP A 109 13.34 -10.64 11.43
N GLU A 110 12.78 -11.01 12.58
CA GLU A 110 13.46 -11.76 13.64
C GLU A 110 13.41 -13.27 13.37
N TYR A 111 14.51 -13.86 12.89
CA TYR A 111 14.61 -15.30 12.62
C TYR A 111 15.07 -16.13 13.83
N ILE A 112 15.65 -15.49 14.86
CA ILE A 112 16.17 -16.15 16.05
C ILE A 112 15.38 -15.63 17.27
N LYS A 113 14.50 -16.47 17.81
CA LYS A 113 13.83 -16.22 19.09
C LYS A 113 14.58 -16.96 20.18
N VAL A 114 15.32 -16.26 21.03
CA VAL A 114 15.86 -16.81 22.28
C VAL A 114 14.79 -16.58 23.36
N TYR A 115 14.26 -17.65 23.92
CA TYR A 115 13.27 -17.64 25.01
C TYR A 115 13.97 -17.68 26.37
#